data_AF-A0A7C6TL93-F1
#
_entry.id   AF-A0A7C6TL93-F1
#
_cell.length_a   1.000
_cell.length_b   1.000
_cell.length_c   1.000
_cell.angle_alpha   90.00
_cell.angle_beta   90.00
_cell.angle_gamma   90.00
#
_symmetry.space_group_name_H-M   'P 1'
#
loop_
_entity.id
_entity.type
_entity.pdbx_description
1 polymer ?
#
loop_
_entity_poly.entity_id
_entity_poly.type
_entity_poly.pdbx_seq_one_letter_code
_entity_poly.pdbx_strand_id
1 'polypeptide(L)'
;RHLIDTGWTSPDRLVASGGSAGGLLMGAIANMAPELFAGISAEVPFVDALTSILMPELPLTVIEWEEWGDPLHDPEVYEYMRSYSPYENVTEAAYPQILAVTSLNDTRVLYVEPAKWVARLREVGANALLKTEMVAGHGGASGRYDTWKETAFEYAWILDLLGRSDVEIEA
;
A
#
# COMPACT_ATOMS: atom_id res chain seq x y z
N ARG A 1 4.64 7.50 15.71
CA ARG A 1 4.90 7.68 17.16
C ARG A 1 5.43 9.08 17.44
N HIS A 2 6.67 9.43 17.07
CA HIS A 2 7.24 10.77 17.34
C HIS A 2 6.30 11.96 17.07
N LEU A 3 5.65 12.03 15.89
CA LEU A 3 4.70 13.11 15.56
C LEU A 3 3.46 13.16 16.48
N ILE A 4 3.01 12.01 16.97
CA ILE A 4 1.91 11.90 17.94
C ILE A 4 2.40 12.35 19.32
N ASP A 5 3.54 11.81 19.75
CA ASP A 5 4.10 12.07 21.09
C ASP A 5 4.51 13.54 21.29
N THR A 6 4.87 14.21 20.20
CA THR A 6 5.23 15.64 20.18
C THR A 6 4.05 16.57 19.90
N GLY A 7 2.85 16.03 19.69
CA GLY A 7 1.61 16.80 19.54
C GLY A 7 1.39 17.42 18.15
N TRP A 8 2.13 17.00 17.11
CA TRP A 8 1.89 17.44 15.73
C TRP A 8 0.62 16.83 15.13
N THR A 9 0.25 15.63 15.56
CA THR A 9 -0.94 14.91 15.10
C THR A 9 -1.44 13.96 16.20
N SER A 10 -2.51 13.23 15.91
CA SER A 10 -3.03 12.13 16.72
C SER A 10 -3.37 10.95 15.80
N PRO A 11 -3.50 9.71 16.31
CA PRO A 11 -3.79 8.55 15.47
C PRO A 11 -5.00 8.73 14.56
N ASP A 12 -6.08 9.34 15.07
CA ASP A 12 -7.31 9.65 14.34
C ASP A 12 -7.17 10.78 13.30
N ARG A 13 -5.97 11.35 13.15
CA ARG A 13 -5.67 12.46 12.22
C ARG A 13 -4.44 12.21 11.35
N LEU A 14 -3.78 11.06 11.50
CA LEU A 14 -2.58 10.72 10.75
C LEU A 14 -2.93 9.74 9.62
N VAL A 15 -2.63 10.13 8.39
CA VAL A 15 -2.71 9.25 7.22
C VAL A 15 -1.31 8.99 6.69
N ALA A 16 -0.98 7.73 6.43
CA ALA A 16 0.26 7.34 5.76
C ALA A 16 0.00 7.13 4.25
N SER A 17 0.97 7.49 3.42
CA SER A 17 0.94 7.23 1.97
C SER A 17 2.32 6.77 1.51
N GLY A 18 2.35 5.88 0.52
CA GLY A 18 3.58 5.34 -0.04
C GLY A 18 3.31 4.34 -1.15
N GLY A 19 4.11 4.42 -2.22
CA GLY A 19 3.92 3.59 -3.40
C GLY A 19 5.12 2.76 -3.83
N SER A 20 4.89 1.75 -4.67
CA SER A 20 5.91 0.77 -5.10
C SER A 20 6.49 0.04 -3.87
N ALA A 21 7.82 0.07 -3.67
CA ALA A 21 8.46 -0.36 -2.42
C ALA A 21 8.00 0.44 -1.18
N GLY A 22 7.57 1.69 -1.34
CA GLY A 22 6.87 2.42 -0.28
C GLY A 22 5.50 1.82 0.06
N GLY A 23 4.87 1.12 -0.88
CA GLY A 23 3.64 0.37 -0.65
C GLY A 23 3.85 -0.90 0.17
N LEU A 24 5.04 -1.53 0.08
CA LEU A 24 5.47 -2.57 1.01
C LEU A 24 5.49 -2.03 2.44
N LEU A 25 6.09 -0.84 2.64
CA LEU A 25 6.07 -0.17 3.94
C LEU A 25 4.63 0.07 4.42
N MET A 26 3.73 0.56 3.55
CA MET A 26 2.33 0.80 3.90
C MET A 26 1.62 -0.48 4.36
N GLY A 27 1.80 -1.58 3.63
CA GLY A 27 1.24 -2.86 4.01
C GLY A 27 1.81 -3.41 5.32
N ALA A 28 3.12 -3.26 5.53
CA ALA A 28 3.77 -3.73 6.75
C ALA A 28 3.32 -2.95 7.99
N ILE A 29 3.26 -1.61 7.93
CA ILE A 29 2.80 -0.80 9.07
C ILE A 29 1.30 -0.98 9.36
N ALA A 30 0.49 -1.30 8.34
CA ALA A 30 -0.91 -1.67 8.54
C ALA A 30 -1.06 -2.91 9.43
N ASN A 31 -0.13 -3.86 9.33
CA ASN A 31 -0.12 -5.06 10.18
C ASN A 31 0.54 -4.80 11.54
N MET A 32 1.66 -4.05 11.56
CA MET A 32 2.50 -3.90 12.76
C MET A 32 2.00 -2.86 13.76
N ALA A 33 1.34 -1.80 13.27
CA ALA A 33 0.88 -0.70 14.10
C ALA A 33 -0.38 -0.02 13.52
N PRO A 34 -1.46 -0.78 13.24
CA PRO A 34 -2.69 -0.23 12.67
C PRO A 34 -3.29 0.90 13.51
N GLU A 35 -3.08 0.87 14.83
CA GLU A 35 -3.61 1.83 15.79
C GLU A 35 -3.01 3.23 15.70
N LEU A 36 -1.96 3.42 14.91
CA LEU A 36 -1.27 4.72 14.77
C LEU A 36 -1.82 5.60 13.65
N PHE A 37 -2.72 5.06 12.81
CA PHE A 37 -3.17 5.72 11.59
C PHE A 37 -4.70 5.76 11.52
N ALA A 38 -5.23 6.86 10.99
CA ALA A 38 -6.64 6.98 10.62
C ALA A 38 -6.89 6.33 9.25
N GLY A 39 -5.89 6.42 8.37
CA GLY A 39 -5.92 5.88 7.02
C GLY A 39 -4.54 5.51 6.49
N ILE A 40 -4.51 4.62 5.51
CA ILE A 40 -3.33 4.26 4.74
C ILE A 40 -3.69 4.28 3.24
N SER A 41 -3.00 5.12 2.47
CA SER A 41 -3.03 5.12 1.01
C SER A 41 -1.81 4.38 0.48
N ALA A 42 -1.98 3.48 -0.46
CA ALA A 42 -0.91 2.64 -0.99
C ALA A 42 -0.98 2.58 -2.51
N GLU A 43 -0.02 3.20 -3.20
CA GLU A 43 -0.02 3.39 -4.65
C GLU A 43 0.89 2.35 -5.35
N VAL A 44 0.36 1.62 -6.33
CA VAL A 44 1.03 0.45 -6.96
C VAL A 44 1.81 -0.42 -5.95
N PRO A 45 1.17 -0.89 -4.85
CA PRO A 45 1.91 -1.27 -3.66
C PRO A 45 2.41 -2.72 -3.73
N PHE A 46 3.68 -2.92 -3.40
CA PHE A 46 4.36 -4.23 -3.36
C PHE A 46 3.98 -5.00 -2.08
N VAL A 47 2.81 -5.63 -2.07
CA VAL A 47 2.17 -6.17 -0.85
C VAL A 47 2.10 -7.69 -0.79
N ASP A 48 2.49 -8.39 -1.85
CA ASP A 48 2.65 -9.85 -1.90
C ASP A 48 4.12 -10.22 -2.12
N ALA A 49 4.99 -9.48 -1.42
CA ALA A 49 6.43 -9.46 -1.68
C ALA A 49 7.09 -10.83 -1.57
N LEU A 50 6.69 -11.67 -0.59
CA LEU A 50 7.25 -13.01 -0.45
C LEU A 50 6.92 -13.86 -1.69
N THR A 51 5.67 -13.88 -2.12
CA THR A 51 5.25 -14.63 -3.31
C THR A 51 6.00 -14.14 -4.56
N SER A 52 6.05 -12.82 -4.80
CA SER A 52 6.70 -12.26 -5.99
C SER A 52 8.21 -12.56 -6.02
N ILE A 53 8.91 -12.45 -4.89
CA ILE A 53 10.36 -12.69 -4.82
C ILE A 53 10.72 -14.19 -4.90
N LEU A 54 9.76 -15.09 -4.69
CA LEU A 54 9.90 -16.52 -4.96
C LEU A 54 9.71 -16.88 -6.44
N MET A 55 9.31 -15.93 -7.31
CA MET A 55 9.04 -16.16 -8.73
C MET A 55 10.14 -15.56 -9.63
N PRO A 56 11.24 -16.29 -9.91
CA PRO A 56 12.38 -15.77 -10.67
C PRO A 56 12.05 -15.42 -12.13
N GLU A 57 10.91 -15.89 -12.66
CA GLU A 57 10.41 -15.53 -13.98
C GLU A 57 9.85 -14.10 -14.08
N LEU A 58 9.57 -13.44 -12.95
CA LEU A 58 9.11 -12.06 -12.96
C LEU A 58 10.26 -11.09 -13.29
N PRO A 59 10.00 -9.98 -14.02
CA PRO A 59 11.07 -9.16 -14.61
C PRO A 59 12.08 -8.58 -13.62
N LEU A 60 11.69 -8.34 -12.37
CA LEU A 60 12.51 -7.68 -11.36
C LEU A 60 13.06 -8.63 -10.30
N THR A 61 12.45 -9.80 -10.08
CA THR A 61 12.69 -10.65 -8.90
C THR A 61 14.16 -11.00 -8.69
N VAL A 62 14.86 -11.49 -9.72
CA VAL A 62 16.26 -11.90 -9.59
C VAL A 62 17.18 -10.72 -9.26
N ILE A 63 16.85 -9.53 -9.76
CA ILE A 63 17.60 -8.30 -9.46
C ILE A 63 17.32 -7.87 -8.01
N GLU A 64 16.07 -7.98 -7.58
CA GLU A 64 15.63 -7.58 -6.25
C GLU A 64 16.10 -8.52 -5.12
N TRP A 65 16.67 -9.69 -5.45
CA TRP A 65 17.37 -10.51 -4.44
C TRP A 65 18.56 -9.78 -3.81
N GLU A 66 19.20 -8.83 -4.50
CA GLU A 66 20.26 -7.99 -3.91
C GLU A 66 19.71 -6.97 -2.89
N GLU A 67 18.41 -6.67 -2.93
CA GLU A 67 17.75 -5.72 -2.02
C GLU A 67 17.07 -6.44 -0.84
N TRP A 68 16.22 -7.43 -1.12
CA TRP A 68 15.40 -8.10 -0.11
C TRP A 68 16.00 -9.41 0.42
N GLY A 69 16.93 -9.99 -0.34
CA GLY A 69 17.44 -11.34 -0.17
C GLY A 69 16.81 -12.35 -1.13
N ASP A 70 17.39 -13.56 -1.17
CA ASP A 70 16.94 -14.69 -1.99
C ASP A 70 16.20 -15.76 -1.13
N PRO A 71 14.86 -15.65 -0.96
CA PRO A 71 14.07 -16.60 -0.20
C PRO A 71 13.83 -17.92 -0.96
N LEU A 72 14.18 -17.98 -2.25
CA LEU A 72 14.01 -19.20 -3.04
C LEU A 72 15.08 -20.23 -2.69
N HIS A 73 16.29 -19.76 -2.38
CA HIS A 73 17.44 -20.61 -2.07
C HIS A 73 17.85 -20.59 -0.59
N ASP A 74 17.43 -19.59 0.18
CA ASP A 74 17.78 -19.44 1.60
C ASP A 74 16.53 -19.47 2.51
N PRO A 75 16.36 -20.51 3.36
CA PRO A 75 15.22 -20.60 4.27
C PRO A 75 15.24 -19.55 5.39
N GLU A 76 16.41 -19.03 5.79
CA GLU A 76 16.48 -17.95 6.78
C GLU A 76 15.95 -16.64 6.19
N VAL A 77 16.27 -16.37 4.92
CA VAL A 77 15.70 -15.24 4.18
C VAL A 77 14.20 -15.42 3.98
N TYR A 78 13.75 -16.63 3.65
CA TYR A 78 12.31 -16.93 3.54
C TYR A 78 11.56 -16.56 4.81
N GLU A 79 12.01 -17.04 5.98
CA GLU A 79 11.36 -16.76 7.25
C GLU A 79 11.42 -15.27 7.61
N TYR A 80 12.55 -14.60 7.32
CA TYR A 80 12.67 -13.16 7.53
C TYR A 80 11.69 -12.36 6.67
N MET A 81 11.63 -12.64 5.37
CA MET A 81 10.68 -11.99 4.45
C MET A 81 9.23 -12.27 4.83
N ARG A 82 8.92 -13.52 5.18
CA ARG A 82 7.59 -13.92 5.66
C ARG A 82 7.17 -13.15 6.91
N SER A 83 8.12 -12.77 7.77
CA SER A 83 7.80 -12.05 9.02
C SER A 83 7.24 -10.64 8.82
N TYR A 84 7.47 -10.02 7.66
CA TYR A 84 7.02 -8.65 7.38
C TYR A 84 6.18 -8.51 6.12
N SER A 85 6.14 -9.51 5.23
CA SER A 85 5.41 -9.40 3.97
C SER A 85 3.91 -9.12 4.22
N PRO A 86 3.31 -8.08 3.59
CA PRO A 86 2.01 -7.60 4.01
C PRO A 86 0.89 -8.62 3.88
N TYR A 87 0.85 -9.39 2.79
CA TYR A 87 -0.19 -10.37 2.52
C TYR A 87 -0.21 -11.51 3.56
N GLU A 88 0.95 -12.08 3.87
CA GLU A 88 1.10 -13.18 4.84
C GLU A 88 0.71 -12.78 6.26
N ASN A 89 0.81 -11.49 6.59
CA ASN A 89 0.64 -10.97 7.95
C ASN A 89 -0.72 -10.27 8.17
N VAL A 90 -1.68 -10.45 7.26
CA VAL A 90 -3.06 -10.01 7.51
C VAL A 90 -3.74 -10.91 8.55
N THR A 91 -4.14 -10.32 9.67
CA THR A 91 -4.75 -11.00 10.82
C THR A 91 -6.11 -10.39 11.19
N GLU A 92 -6.83 -10.97 12.15
CA GLU A 92 -8.02 -10.32 12.71
C GLU A 92 -7.60 -9.16 13.63
N ALA A 93 -7.59 -7.94 13.09
CA ALA A 93 -7.21 -6.72 13.79
C ALA A 93 -8.07 -5.52 13.33
N ALA A 94 -8.06 -4.45 14.12
CA ALA A 94 -8.74 -3.21 13.76
C ALA A 94 -7.85 -2.38 12.81
N TYR A 95 -7.87 -2.72 11.53
CA TYR A 95 -7.14 -1.96 10.50
C TYR A 95 -7.72 -0.54 10.32
N PRO A 96 -6.86 0.45 9.98
CA PRO A 96 -7.33 1.75 9.53
C PRO A 96 -8.08 1.62 8.20
N GLN A 97 -8.71 2.70 7.74
CA GLN A 97 -9.25 2.70 6.38
C GLN A 97 -8.09 2.62 5.37
N ILE A 98 -8.21 1.75 4.38
CA ILE A 98 -7.13 1.51 3.41
C ILE A 98 -7.62 1.85 2.01
N LEU A 99 -6.79 2.58 1.26
CA LEU A 99 -6.96 2.79 -0.18
C LEU A 99 -5.76 2.17 -0.89
N ALA A 100 -5.97 1.14 -1.69
CA ALA A 100 -4.99 0.63 -2.63
C ALA A 100 -5.30 1.17 -4.03
N VAL A 101 -4.32 1.79 -4.67
CA VAL A 101 -4.39 2.20 -6.08
C VAL A 101 -3.41 1.34 -6.87
N THR A 102 -3.79 0.82 -8.02
CA THR A 102 -2.92 0.00 -8.88
C THR A 102 -3.27 0.18 -10.35
N SER A 103 -2.49 -0.42 -11.25
CA SER A 103 -2.69 -0.35 -12.69
C SER A 103 -2.66 -1.74 -13.32
N LEU A 104 -3.60 -2.04 -14.22
CA LEU A 104 -3.73 -3.36 -14.84
C LEU A 104 -2.48 -3.79 -15.61
N ASN A 105 -1.82 -2.83 -16.28
CA ASN A 105 -0.62 -3.10 -17.08
C ASN A 105 0.68 -2.77 -16.34
N ASP A 106 0.65 -2.75 -15.00
CA ASP A 106 1.86 -2.60 -14.21
C ASP A 106 2.71 -3.87 -14.31
N THR A 107 3.94 -3.70 -14.80
CA THR A 107 4.93 -4.77 -14.99
C THR A 107 6.04 -4.76 -13.93
N ARG A 108 6.01 -3.80 -12.99
CA ARG A 108 6.96 -3.71 -11.88
C ARG A 108 6.34 -4.27 -10.60
N VAL A 109 5.09 -3.94 -10.31
CA VAL A 109 4.29 -4.52 -9.23
C VAL A 109 2.98 -5.00 -9.84
N LEU A 110 2.76 -6.31 -9.87
CA LEU A 110 1.60 -6.84 -10.59
C LEU A 110 0.30 -6.44 -9.88
N TYR A 111 -0.73 -6.06 -10.64
CA TYR A 111 -2.03 -5.65 -10.09
C TYR A 111 -2.68 -6.70 -9.18
N VAL A 112 -2.31 -7.97 -9.34
CA VAL A 112 -2.80 -9.08 -8.52
C VAL A 112 -2.37 -8.97 -7.06
N GLU A 113 -1.23 -8.34 -6.77
CA GLU A 113 -0.74 -8.16 -5.40
C GLU A 113 -1.71 -7.30 -4.56
N PRO A 114 -2.00 -6.02 -4.93
CA PRO A 114 -3.00 -5.22 -4.23
C PRO A 114 -4.41 -5.82 -4.31
N ALA A 115 -4.77 -6.51 -5.39
CA ALA A 115 -6.08 -7.16 -5.49
C ALA A 115 -6.26 -8.27 -4.45
N LYS A 116 -5.25 -9.15 -4.29
CA LYS A 116 -5.23 -10.19 -3.26
C LYS A 116 -5.22 -9.58 -1.86
N TRP A 117 -4.39 -8.58 -1.63
CA TRP A 117 -4.26 -7.93 -0.32
C TRP A 117 -5.56 -7.26 0.13
N VAL A 118 -6.22 -6.49 -0.73
CA VAL A 118 -7.52 -5.87 -0.42
C VAL A 118 -8.60 -6.93 -0.17
N ALA A 119 -8.62 -8.01 -0.96
CA ALA A 119 -9.56 -9.11 -0.72
C ALA A 119 -9.35 -9.73 0.67
N ARG A 120 -8.09 -10.03 1.02
CA ARG A 120 -7.74 -10.63 2.31
C ARG A 120 -8.03 -9.70 3.50
N LEU A 121 -7.78 -8.40 3.38
CA LEU A 121 -8.15 -7.39 4.37
C LEU A 121 -9.66 -7.36 4.62
N ARG A 122 -10.47 -7.44 3.55
CA ARG A 122 -11.94 -7.46 3.67
C ARG A 122 -12.45 -8.73 4.35
N GLU A 123 -11.79 -9.87 4.15
CA GLU A 123 -12.14 -11.13 4.84
C GLU A 123 -12.03 -11.00 6.37
N VAL A 124 -11.06 -10.23 6.87
CA VAL A 124 -10.88 -9.97 8.31
C VAL A 124 -11.65 -8.73 8.80
N GLY A 125 -12.53 -8.17 7.97
CA GLY A 125 -13.43 -7.07 8.33
C GLY A 125 -12.85 -5.66 8.17
N ALA A 126 -11.68 -5.51 7.55
CA ALA A 126 -11.09 -4.19 7.31
C ALA A 126 -11.85 -3.40 6.23
N ASN A 127 -11.93 -2.08 6.42
CA ASN A 127 -12.46 -1.17 5.40
C ASN A 127 -11.37 -0.81 4.38
N ALA A 128 -11.23 -1.65 3.35
CA ALA A 128 -10.24 -1.48 2.30
C ALA A 128 -10.89 -1.24 0.92
N LEU A 129 -10.38 -0.27 0.17
CA LEU A 129 -10.77 0.06 -1.19
C LEU A 129 -9.67 -0.30 -2.18
N LEU A 130 -10.07 -0.69 -3.40
CA LEU A 130 -9.16 -0.92 -4.52
C LEU A 130 -9.61 -0.07 -5.70
N LYS A 131 -8.71 0.78 -6.20
CA LYS A 131 -8.86 1.48 -7.47
C LYS A 131 -7.84 0.92 -8.46
N THR A 132 -8.33 0.36 -9.56
CA THR A 132 -7.48 -0.18 -10.63
C THR A 132 -7.61 0.67 -11.87
N GLU A 133 -6.50 1.28 -12.30
CA GLU A 133 -6.40 1.93 -13.59
C GLU A 133 -6.31 0.87 -14.69
N MET A 134 -7.30 0.83 -15.56
CA MET A 134 -7.45 -0.26 -16.53
C MET A 134 -6.50 -0.15 -17.75
N VAL A 135 -5.83 1.00 -17.92
CA VAL A 135 -4.99 1.28 -19.09
C VAL A 135 -3.54 1.62 -18.70
N ALA A 136 -3.33 2.19 -17.52
CA ALA A 136 -2.01 2.63 -17.06
C ALA A 136 -1.04 1.48 -16.75
N GLY A 137 0.24 1.83 -16.55
CA GLY A 137 1.28 0.96 -15.98
C GLY A 137 1.76 1.48 -14.62
N HIS A 138 3.01 1.17 -14.24
CA HIS A 138 3.55 1.51 -12.91
C HIS A 138 3.58 3.01 -12.59
N GLY A 139 3.75 3.86 -13.61
CA GLY A 139 3.80 5.31 -13.43
C GLY A 139 2.43 5.99 -13.29
N GLY A 140 1.35 5.22 -13.18
CA GLY A 140 -0.02 5.75 -13.24
C GLY A 140 -0.40 6.22 -14.64
N ALA A 141 -1.49 6.98 -14.75
CA ALA A 141 -1.97 7.50 -16.01
C ALA A 141 -0.99 8.53 -16.61
N SER A 142 -0.61 8.32 -17.88
CA SER A 142 0.43 9.11 -18.55
C SER A 142 -0.08 10.39 -19.24
N GLY A 143 -1.37 10.72 -19.12
CA GLY A 143 -1.94 11.93 -19.72
C GLY A 143 -1.60 13.18 -18.90
N ARG A 144 -1.38 14.32 -19.57
CA ARG A 144 -0.97 15.60 -18.94
C ARG A 144 -1.81 15.99 -17.70
N TYR A 145 -3.11 15.71 -17.74
CA TYR A 145 -4.04 16.05 -16.65
C TYR A 145 -4.41 14.85 -15.79
N ASP A 146 -4.05 13.63 -16.19
CA ASP A 146 -4.54 12.43 -15.50
C ASP A 146 -3.78 12.22 -14.20
N THR A 147 -2.48 12.53 -14.15
CA THR A 147 -1.73 12.59 -12.89
C THR A 147 -2.36 13.56 -11.88
N TRP A 148 -2.86 14.72 -12.33
CA TRP A 148 -3.53 15.67 -11.44
C TRP A 148 -4.87 15.13 -10.92
N LYS A 149 -5.60 14.35 -11.73
CA LYS A 149 -6.84 13.71 -11.29
C LYS A 149 -6.56 12.59 -10.29
N GLU A 150 -5.49 11.81 -10.48
CA GLU A 150 -5.06 10.78 -9.54
C GLU A 150 -4.70 11.41 -8.19
N THR A 151 -3.84 12.44 -8.20
CA THR A 151 -3.50 13.20 -7.00
C THR A 151 -4.76 13.80 -6.35
N ALA A 152 -5.65 14.40 -7.13
CA ALA A 152 -6.89 14.97 -6.60
C ALA A 152 -7.80 13.90 -5.95
N PHE A 153 -7.87 12.71 -6.53
CA PHE A 153 -8.62 11.59 -5.97
C PHE A 153 -8.04 11.12 -4.63
N GLU A 154 -6.71 10.95 -4.55
CA GLU A 154 -6.03 10.56 -3.30
C GLU A 154 -6.25 11.60 -2.20
N TYR A 155 -6.03 12.89 -2.49
CA TYR A 155 -6.30 13.94 -1.51
C TYR A 155 -7.78 14.04 -1.12
N ALA A 156 -8.70 13.85 -2.07
CA ALA A 156 -10.13 13.84 -1.76
C ALA A 156 -10.47 12.71 -0.80
N TRP A 157 -9.92 11.50 -1.00
CA TRP A 157 -10.10 10.37 -0.08
C TRP A 157 -9.51 10.67 1.30
N ILE A 158 -8.30 11.23 1.37
CA ILE A 158 -7.65 11.63 2.63
C ILE A 158 -8.50 12.66 3.39
N LEU A 159 -9.00 13.68 2.69
CA LEU A 159 -9.80 14.74 3.29
C LEU A 159 -11.17 14.24 3.75
N ASP A 160 -11.84 13.41 2.95
CA ASP A 160 -13.11 12.77 3.31
C ASP A 160 -12.96 11.90 4.56
N LEU A 161 -11.93 11.03 4.58
CA LEU A 161 -11.59 10.19 5.73
C LEU A 161 -11.38 11.00 7.02
N LEU A 162 -10.75 12.18 6.91
CA LEU A 162 -10.49 13.07 8.04
C LEU A 162 -11.66 14.00 8.38
N GLY A 163 -12.79 13.90 7.67
CA GLY A 163 -13.94 14.81 7.83
C GLY A 163 -13.60 16.26 7.51
N ARG A 164 -12.88 16.47 6.40
CA ARG A 164 -12.36 17.77 5.91
C ARG A 164 -12.69 18.03 4.44
N SER A 165 -13.60 17.25 3.85
CA SER A 165 -14.08 17.44 2.47
C SER A 165 -14.91 18.72 2.28
N ASP A 166 -15.53 19.23 3.34
CA ASP A 166 -16.53 20.32 3.28
C ASP A 166 -15.94 21.70 3.63
N VAL A 167 -14.61 21.85 3.58
CA VAL A 167 -13.96 23.13 3.92
C VAL A 167 -14.17 24.13 2.78
N GLU A 168 -14.90 25.21 3.06
CA GLU A 168 -14.97 26.36 2.16
C GLU A 168 -13.59 27.04 2.10
N ILE A 169 -12.99 27.06 0.91
CA ILE A 169 -11.74 27.80 0.66
C ILE A 169 -12.13 29.22 0.25
N GLU A 170 -11.87 30.19 1.12
CA GLU A 170 -11.94 31.60 0.75
C GLU A 170 -10.89 31.89 -0.35
N ALA A 171 -11.35 32.40 -1.49
CA ALA A 171 -10.54 32.69 -2.68
C ALA A 171 -9.98 34.13 -2.67
#